data_AF-A0A430CKM9-F1
#
_entry.id   AF-A0A430CKM9-F1
#
_cell.length_a   1.000
_cell.length_b   1.000
_cell.length_c   1.000
_cell.angle_alpha   90.00
_cell.angle_beta   90.00
_cell.angle_gamma   90.00
#
_symmetry.space_group_name_H-M   'P 1'
#
loop_
_entity.id
_entity.type
_entity.pdbx_description
1 polymer ?
#
loop_
_entity_poly.entity_id
_entity_poly.type
_entity_poly.pdbx_seq_one_letter_code
_entity_poly.pdbx_strand_id
1 'polypeptide(L)'
;MKPEHLNLKAATGDLIKGVGGVEYAATVCRVGKTTLSDAQNPIKPDNFLAIDVVFDLEPLARERSGWPHVTRALCAANGGMFVPLPEAPVTREDLLMLLARKARESGELTEAAIACCSSVDDNPAERRAAARHAIKELDEVVAVALEMRVALKSIEGEN
;
A
#
# COMPACT_ATOMS: atom_id res chain seq x y z
N MET A 1 -17.01 -13.27 13.02
CA MET A 1 -16.50 -12.14 12.20
C MET A 1 -15.79 -12.73 10.99
N LYS A 2 -15.96 -12.15 9.80
CA LYS A 2 -15.27 -12.64 8.60
C LYS A 2 -13.76 -12.25 8.65
N PRO A 3 -12.84 -13.02 8.05
CA PRO A 3 -11.41 -12.73 8.07
C PRO A 3 -11.06 -11.30 7.62
N GLU A 4 -11.75 -10.79 6.61
CA GLU A 4 -11.57 -9.42 6.09
C GLU A 4 -11.91 -8.34 7.13
N HIS A 5 -12.94 -8.56 7.96
CA HIS A 5 -13.30 -7.63 9.03
C HIS A 5 -12.24 -7.64 10.14
N LEU A 6 -11.65 -8.80 10.47
CA LEU A 6 -10.55 -8.88 11.44
C LEU A 6 -9.31 -8.13 10.94
N ASN A 7 -9.00 -8.24 9.64
CA ASN A 7 -7.90 -7.51 9.03
C ASN A 7 -8.15 -5.99 9.07
N LEU A 8 -9.39 -5.53 8.83
CA LEU A 8 -9.74 -4.11 8.97
C LEU A 8 -9.61 -3.62 10.41
N LYS A 9 -9.96 -4.44 11.41
CA LYS A 9 -9.75 -4.13 12.83
C LYS A 9 -8.26 -3.98 13.17
N ALA A 10 -7.44 -4.92 12.69
CA ALA A 10 -5.98 -4.86 12.88
C ALA A 10 -5.38 -3.61 12.22
N ALA A 11 -5.74 -3.34 10.96
CA ALA A 11 -5.31 -2.16 10.22
C ALA A 11 -5.74 -0.85 10.90
N THR A 12 -6.94 -0.81 11.48
CA THR A 12 -7.41 0.32 12.29
C THR A 12 -6.54 0.53 13.53
N GLY A 13 -6.16 -0.56 14.21
CA GLY A 13 -5.23 -0.49 15.34
C GLY A 13 -3.85 0.04 14.94
N ASP A 14 -3.33 -0.40 13.80
CA ASP A 14 -2.03 0.06 13.29
C ASP A 14 -2.07 1.52 12.83
N LEU A 15 -3.16 1.96 12.20
CA LEU A 15 -3.43 3.38 11.92
C LEU A 15 -3.40 4.21 13.21
N ILE A 16 -4.19 3.83 14.22
CA ILE A 16 -4.28 4.58 15.47
C ILE A 16 -2.92 4.62 16.17
N LYS A 17 -2.18 3.51 16.22
CA LYS A 17 -0.80 3.50 16.74
C LYS A 17 0.11 4.41 15.93
N GLY A 18 -0.01 4.39 14.60
CA GLY A 18 0.82 5.16 13.69
C GLY A 18 0.64 6.67 13.87
N VAL A 19 -0.59 7.11 14.14
CA VAL A 19 -0.94 8.50 14.46
C VAL A 19 -0.40 8.95 15.83
N GLY A 20 -0.08 8.03 16.75
CA GLY A 20 0.39 8.36 18.10
C GLY A 20 -0.55 7.90 19.23
N GLY A 21 -1.51 7.03 18.91
CA GLY A 21 -2.44 6.43 19.85
C GLY A 21 -3.80 7.11 19.91
N VAL A 22 -4.73 6.47 20.63
CA VAL A 22 -6.14 6.89 20.73
C VAL A 22 -6.29 8.31 21.27
N GLU A 23 -5.44 8.68 22.22
CA GLU A 23 -5.43 10.01 22.86
C GLU A 23 -5.22 11.12 21.83
N TYR A 24 -4.15 11.03 21.04
CA TYR A 24 -3.84 12.01 20.02
C TYR A 24 -4.81 11.95 18.84
N ALA A 25 -5.17 10.74 18.38
CA ALA A 25 -6.13 10.55 17.29
C ALA A 25 -7.49 11.23 17.57
N ALA A 26 -7.96 11.22 18.83
CA ALA A 26 -9.20 11.89 19.22
C ALA A 26 -9.14 13.43 19.15
N THR A 27 -7.95 14.03 19.03
CA THR A 27 -7.77 15.49 18.92
C THR A 27 -7.75 15.99 17.48
N VAL A 28 -7.54 15.08 16.51
CA VAL A 28 -7.31 15.42 15.09
C VAL A 28 -8.41 14.90 14.17
N CYS A 29 -9.42 14.22 14.71
CA CYS A 29 -10.60 13.76 13.97
C CYS A 29 -11.88 14.07 14.77
N ARG A 30 -13.05 13.91 14.14
CA ARG A 30 -14.34 14.27 14.75
C ARG A 30 -14.87 13.31 15.83
N VAL A 31 -14.22 12.16 16.08
CA VAL A 31 -14.74 11.13 17.00
C VAL A 31 -13.89 11.01 18.27
N GLY A 32 -14.54 10.64 19.36
CA GLY A 32 -13.89 10.49 20.67
C GLY A 32 -13.16 9.16 20.87
N LYS A 33 -12.39 9.09 21.96
CA LYS A 33 -11.57 7.95 22.37
C LYS A 33 -12.31 6.61 22.41
N THR A 34 -13.54 6.59 22.94
CA THR A 34 -14.35 5.37 23.04
C THR A 34 -14.65 4.81 21.65
N THR A 35 -15.08 5.66 20.71
CA THR A 35 -15.35 5.26 19.32
C THR A 35 -14.10 4.69 18.66
N LEU A 36 -12.95 5.36 18.81
CA LEU A 36 -11.67 4.90 18.27
C LEU A 36 -11.22 3.56 18.88
N SER A 37 -11.43 3.38 20.19
CA SER A 37 -11.07 2.16 20.92
C SER A 37 -11.94 0.98 20.52
N ASP A 38 -13.25 1.19 20.40
CA ASP A 38 -14.17 0.17 19.92
C ASP A 38 -13.92 -0.18 18.44
N ALA A 39 -13.53 0.80 17.63
CA ALA A 39 -13.28 0.61 16.21
C ALA A 39 -12.11 -0.35 15.93
N GLN A 40 -11.07 -0.40 16.77
CA GLN A 40 -9.98 -1.38 16.67
C GLN A 40 -10.24 -2.68 17.45
N ASN A 41 -11.31 -2.76 18.24
CA ASN A 41 -11.60 -3.92 19.09
C ASN A 41 -12.27 -5.06 18.27
N PRO A 42 -11.68 -6.26 18.20
CA PRO A 42 -12.26 -7.39 17.47
C PRO A 42 -13.55 -7.95 18.10
N ILE A 43 -13.82 -7.65 19.39
CA ILE A 43 -15.03 -8.07 20.10
C ILE A 43 -16.23 -7.15 19.77
N LYS A 44 -16.00 -6.02 19.10
CA LYS A 44 -17.04 -5.07 18.65
C LYS A 44 -17.20 -5.14 17.14
N PRO A 45 -17.85 -6.19 16.60
CA PRO A 45 -17.75 -6.52 15.19
C PRO A 45 -18.37 -5.52 14.23
N ASP A 46 -19.29 -4.69 14.70
CA ASP A 46 -20.04 -3.74 13.89
C ASP A 46 -19.51 -2.30 14.02
N ASN A 47 -18.50 -2.07 14.88
CA ASN A 47 -17.93 -0.75 15.09
C ASN A 47 -16.69 -0.58 14.19
N PHE A 48 -16.79 0.20 13.12
CA PHE A 48 -15.63 0.56 12.29
C PHE A 48 -15.47 2.08 12.25
N LEU A 49 -14.28 2.54 11.85
CA LEU A 49 -14.09 3.95 11.55
C LEU A 49 -14.93 4.32 10.32
N ALA A 50 -15.57 5.47 10.39
CA ALA A 50 -16.15 6.10 9.21
C ALA A 50 -15.03 6.56 8.26
N ILE A 51 -15.31 6.57 6.95
CA ILE A 51 -14.30 6.83 5.92
C ILE A 51 -13.64 8.21 6.05
N ASP A 52 -14.38 9.19 6.53
CA ASP A 52 -13.87 10.54 6.79
C ASP A 52 -12.87 10.57 7.95
N VAL A 53 -13.11 9.78 9.01
CA VAL A 53 -12.15 9.61 10.10
C VAL A 53 -10.87 8.92 9.61
N VAL A 54 -10.99 7.92 8.71
CA VAL A 54 -9.81 7.30 8.08
C VAL A 54 -9.04 8.32 7.26
N PHE A 55 -9.75 9.15 6.49
CA PHE A 55 -9.16 10.22 5.69
C PHE A 55 -8.38 11.25 6.53
N ASP A 56 -8.91 11.63 7.70
CA ASP A 56 -8.22 12.55 8.62
C ASP A 56 -6.95 11.93 9.22
N LEU A 57 -7.00 10.63 9.55
CA LEU A 57 -5.95 9.95 10.32
C LEU A 57 -4.81 9.40 9.46
N GLU A 58 -5.09 8.85 8.27
CA GLU A 58 -4.08 8.20 7.42
C GLU A 58 -2.87 9.10 7.10
N PRO A 59 -3.04 10.38 6.70
CA PRO A 59 -1.90 11.26 6.41
C PRO A 59 -0.94 11.42 7.59
N LEU A 60 -1.44 11.35 8.83
CA LEU A 60 -0.65 11.49 10.05
C LEU A 60 0.17 10.24 10.39
N ALA A 61 -0.11 9.11 9.73
CA ALA A 61 0.64 7.87 9.86
C ALA A 61 1.64 7.62 8.70
N ARG A 62 1.87 8.61 7.81
CA ARG A 62 2.65 8.44 6.57
C ARG A 62 4.04 7.83 6.76
N GLU A 63 4.72 8.17 7.86
CA GLU A 63 6.09 7.70 8.14
C GLU A 63 6.14 6.26 8.69
N ARG A 64 4.99 5.60 8.86
CA ARG A 64 4.92 4.25 9.41
C ARG A 64 4.85 3.20 8.31
N SER A 65 5.59 2.11 8.54
CA SER A 65 5.53 0.94 7.68
C SER A 65 4.10 0.40 7.59
N GLY A 66 3.65 0.12 6.38
CA GLY A 66 2.28 -0.32 6.11
C GLY A 66 1.30 0.81 5.80
N TRP A 67 1.72 2.07 5.80
CA TRP A 67 0.89 3.18 5.34
C TRP A 67 0.56 3.08 3.84
N PRO A 68 -0.67 3.43 3.40
CA PRO A 68 -1.85 3.71 4.23
C PRO A 68 -2.48 2.42 4.76
N HIS A 69 -2.70 2.33 6.06
CA HIS A 69 -3.01 1.09 6.77
C HIS A 69 -4.40 0.52 6.42
N VAL A 70 -5.44 1.30 6.66
CA VAL A 70 -6.84 0.91 6.41
C VAL A 70 -7.13 0.89 4.91
N THR A 71 -6.62 1.86 4.15
CA THR A 71 -6.83 1.90 2.70
C THR A 71 -6.22 0.68 2.00
N ARG A 72 -5.00 0.25 2.37
CA ARG A 72 -4.41 -1.01 1.87
C ARG A 72 -5.26 -2.22 2.21
N ALA A 73 -5.75 -2.30 3.45
CA ALA A 73 -6.61 -3.40 3.88
C ALA A 73 -7.94 -3.43 3.10
N LEU A 74 -8.53 -2.26 2.81
CA LEU A 74 -9.73 -2.14 1.97
C LEU A 74 -9.45 -2.55 0.51
N CYS A 75 -8.33 -2.14 -0.09
CA CYS A 75 -7.95 -2.60 -1.42
C CYS A 75 -7.83 -4.13 -1.46
N ALA A 76 -7.11 -4.71 -0.51
CA ALA A 76 -6.93 -6.16 -0.41
C ALA A 76 -8.26 -6.92 -0.22
N ALA A 77 -9.15 -6.40 0.63
CA ALA A 77 -10.48 -6.99 0.85
C ALA A 77 -11.35 -6.99 -0.42
N ASN A 78 -11.10 -6.06 -1.34
CA ASN A 78 -11.80 -5.96 -2.63
C ASN A 78 -11.04 -6.63 -3.79
N GLY A 79 -10.01 -7.44 -3.50
CA GLY A 79 -9.25 -8.17 -4.53
C GLY A 79 -8.26 -7.29 -5.31
N GLY A 80 -7.94 -6.09 -4.81
CA GLY A 80 -6.95 -5.19 -5.38
C GLY A 80 -5.73 -5.01 -4.49
N MET A 81 -4.82 -4.14 -4.93
CA MET A 81 -3.68 -3.67 -4.14
C MET A 81 -3.62 -2.15 -4.20
N PHE A 82 -3.26 -1.53 -3.09
CA PHE A 82 -2.94 -0.10 -3.10
C PHE A 82 -1.54 0.10 -3.66
N VAL A 83 -1.43 0.95 -4.67
CA VAL A 83 -0.16 1.37 -5.22
C VAL A 83 -0.06 2.89 -5.12
N PRO A 84 0.95 3.44 -4.44
CA PRO A 84 1.09 4.89 -4.31
C PRO A 84 1.34 5.53 -5.67
N LEU A 85 0.84 6.75 -5.85
CA LEU A 85 1.23 7.59 -6.97
C LEU A 85 2.67 8.11 -6.76
N PRO A 86 3.40 8.41 -7.85
CA PRO A 86 4.71 9.05 -7.75
C PRO A 86 4.62 10.40 -7.03
N GLU A 87 5.62 10.72 -6.20
CA GLU A 87 5.64 11.95 -5.40
C GLU A 87 6.00 13.20 -6.22
N ALA A 88 6.79 13.04 -7.29
CA ALA A 88 7.19 14.12 -8.17
C ALA A 88 6.27 14.20 -9.41
N PRO A 89 5.93 15.42 -9.89
CA PRO A 89 5.20 15.57 -11.14
C PRO A 89 6.05 15.03 -12.29
N VAL A 90 5.54 14.00 -12.95
CA VAL A 90 6.13 13.43 -14.15
C VAL A 90 5.68 14.26 -15.34
N THR A 91 6.61 14.76 -16.13
CA THR A 91 6.32 15.60 -17.30
C THR A 91 6.25 14.76 -18.57
N ARG A 92 5.71 15.35 -19.64
CA ARG A 92 5.71 14.74 -20.98
C ARG A 92 7.12 14.38 -21.47
N GLU A 93 8.11 15.20 -21.15
CA GLU A 93 9.50 15.02 -21.60
C GLU A 93 10.12 13.73 -21.03
N ASP A 94 9.57 13.24 -19.92
CA ASP A 94 10.07 12.05 -19.23
C ASP A 94 9.62 10.73 -19.86
N LEU A 95 8.61 10.72 -20.75
CA LEU A 95 7.99 9.46 -21.21
C LEU A 95 8.98 8.52 -21.93
N LEU A 96 9.88 9.05 -22.77
CA LEU A 96 10.90 8.24 -23.44
C LEU A 96 11.91 7.65 -22.44
N MET A 97 12.29 8.43 -21.43
CA MET A 97 13.18 7.99 -20.36
C MET A 97 12.51 6.92 -19.49
N LEU A 98 11.23 7.08 -19.19
CA LEU A 98 10.44 6.10 -18.45
C LEU A 98 10.25 4.81 -19.22
N LEU A 99 10.11 4.86 -20.55
CA LEU A 99 10.09 3.66 -21.39
C LEU A 99 11.42 2.89 -21.32
N ALA A 100 12.56 3.60 -21.40
CA ALA A 100 13.87 3.00 -21.27
C ALA A 100 14.08 2.38 -19.87
N ARG A 101 13.69 3.11 -18.81
CA ARG A 101 13.71 2.61 -17.43
C ARG A 101 12.82 1.38 -17.29
N LYS A 102 11.60 1.41 -17.80
CA LYS A 102 10.67 0.27 -17.77
C LYS A 102 11.26 -0.96 -18.43
N ALA A 103 11.94 -0.81 -19.57
CA ALA A 103 12.61 -1.92 -20.24
C ALA A 103 13.71 -2.54 -19.36
N ARG A 104 14.51 -1.70 -18.69
CA ARG A 104 15.52 -2.15 -17.72
C ARG A 104 14.90 -2.90 -16.55
N GLU A 105 13.93 -2.31 -15.83
CA GLU A 105 13.30 -2.97 -14.66
C GLU A 105 12.62 -4.29 -15.06
N SER A 106 12.11 -4.39 -16.30
CA SER A 106 11.54 -5.64 -16.80
C SER A 106 12.59 -6.74 -16.99
N GLY A 107 13.82 -6.36 -17.37
CA GLY A 107 14.96 -7.28 -17.44
C GLY A 107 15.34 -7.79 -16.05
N GLU A 108 15.48 -6.89 -15.08
CA GLU A 108 15.80 -7.23 -13.68
C GLU A 108 14.71 -8.14 -13.06
N LEU A 109 13.43 -7.83 -13.30
CA LEU A 109 12.31 -8.71 -12.94
C LEU A 109 12.41 -10.10 -13.60
N THR A 110 12.78 -10.15 -14.88
CA THR A 110 12.88 -11.43 -15.61
C THR A 110 13.96 -12.31 -14.97
N GLU A 111 15.11 -11.75 -14.65
CA GLU A 111 16.20 -12.46 -13.97
C GLU A 111 15.77 -12.96 -12.58
N ALA A 112 15.13 -12.10 -11.79
CA ALA A 112 14.65 -12.45 -10.46
C ALA A 112 13.56 -13.55 -10.52
N ALA A 113 12.67 -13.51 -11.50
CA ALA A 113 11.65 -14.53 -11.71
C ALA A 113 12.27 -15.88 -12.11
N ILE A 114 13.25 -15.88 -13.02
CA ILE A 114 13.99 -17.11 -13.38
C ILE A 114 14.69 -17.70 -12.15
N ALA A 115 15.38 -16.88 -11.35
CA ALA A 115 16.04 -17.32 -10.14
C ALA A 115 15.03 -17.91 -9.12
N CYS A 116 13.88 -17.26 -8.95
CA CYS A 116 12.82 -17.75 -8.08
C CYS A 116 12.27 -19.10 -8.55
N CYS A 117 11.94 -19.24 -9.83
CA CYS A 117 11.38 -20.48 -10.40
C CYS A 117 12.41 -21.61 -10.51
N SER A 118 13.70 -21.29 -10.57
CA SER A 118 14.78 -22.28 -10.64
C SER A 118 15.31 -22.68 -9.25
N SER A 119 14.85 -22.02 -8.18
CA SER A 119 15.24 -22.39 -6.81
C SER A 119 14.72 -23.78 -6.47
N VAL A 120 15.60 -24.65 -5.95
CA VAL A 120 15.27 -26.03 -5.61
C VAL A 120 14.40 -26.07 -4.36
N ASP A 121 13.37 -26.90 -4.37
CA ASP A 121 12.33 -26.95 -3.34
C ASP A 121 12.81 -27.35 -1.93
N ASP A 122 14.03 -27.86 -1.83
CA ASP A 122 14.62 -28.43 -0.61
C ASP A 122 14.96 -27.38 0.47
N ASN A 123 15.00 -26.08 0.12
CA ASN A 123 15.19 -25.00 1.09
C ASN A 123 14.05 -23.95 1.06
N PRO A 124 13.03 -24.09 1.93
CA PRO A 124 11.93 -23.12 2.02
C PRO A 124 12.35 -21.69 2.35
N ALA A 125 13.49 -21.47 3.01
CA ALA A 125 13.96 -20.13 3.34
C ALA A 125 14.51 -19.40 2.12
N GLU A 126 15.28 -20.10 1.28
CA GLU A 126 15.82 -19.59 0.02
C GLU A 126 14.69 -19.29 -0.97
N ARG A 127 13.74 -20.20 -1.14
CA ARG A 127 12.55 -19.97 -2.00
C ARG A 127 11.78 -18.72 -1.58
N ARG A 128 11.56 -18.52 -0.27
CA ARG A 128 10.90 -17.31 0.25
C ARG A 128 11.72 -16.05 -0.01
N ALA A 129 13.04 -16.12 0.09
CA ALA A 129 13.91 -14.98 -0.20
C ALA A 129 13.88 -14.61 -1.69
N ALA A 130 13.96 -15.60 -2.59
CA ALA A 130 13.85 -15.38 -4.02
C ALA A 130 12.48 -14.82 -4.42
N ALA A 131 11.39 -15.35 -3.86
CA ALA A 131 10.04 -14.81 -4.09
C ALA A 131 9.91 -13.36 -3.61
N ARG A 132 10.43 -13.02 -2.43
CA ARG A 132 10.44 -11.63 -1.94
C ARG A 132 11.22 -10.69 -2.85
N HIS A 133 12.36 -11.14 -3.38
CA HIS A 133 13.14 -10.35 -4.32
C HIS A 133 12.37 -10.14 -5.62
N ALA A 134 11.80 -11.19 -6.22
CA ALA A 134 10.99 -11.05 -7.44
C ALA A 134 9.77 -10.15 -7.26
N ILE A 135 9.11 -10.19 -6.09
CA ILE A 135 8.02 -9.25 -5.76
C ILE A 135 8.52 -7.80 -5.72
N LYS A 136 9.69 -7.55 -5.12
CA LYS A 136 10.28 -6.21 -5.10
C LYS A 136 10.55 -5.70 -6.52
N GLU A 137 11.15 -6.52 -7.39
CA GLU A 137 11.40 -6.13 -8.78
C GLU A 137 10.09 -5.90 -9.56
N LEU A 138 9.04 -6.65 -9.25
CA LEU A 138 7.70 -6.44 -9.82
C LEU A 138 7.10 -5.11 -9.36
N ASP A 139 7.25 -4.76 -8.08
CA ASP A 139 6.79 -3.48 -7.53
C ASP A 139 7.51 -2.29 -8.20
N GLU A 140 8.80 -2.42 -8.52
CA GLU A 140 9.56 -1.40 -9.25
C GLU A 140 9.03 -1.23 -10.68
N VAL A 141 8.74 -2.34 -11.37
CA VAL A 141 8.07 -2.33 -12.67
C VAL A 141 6.70 -1.62 -12.62
N VAL A 142 5.91 -1.89 -11.59
CA VAL A 142 4.59 -1.27 -11.40
C VAL A 142 4.73 0.23 -11.12
N ALA A 143 5.71 0.64 -10.32
CA ALA A 143 5.98 2.04 -10.02
C ALA A 143 6.28 2.84 -11.29
N VAL A 144 7.16 2.34 -12.16
CA VAL A 144 7.47 2.99 -13.45
C VAL A 144 6.25 3.03 -14.36
N ALA A 145 5.44 1.96 -14.40
CA ALA A 145 4.20 1.97 -15.18
C ALA A 145 3.19 3.03 -14.70
N LEU A 146 3.12 3.30 -13.39
CA LEU A 146 2.31 4.38 -12.85
C LEU A 146 2.87 5.77 -13.17
N GLU A 147 4.18 5.96 -13.08
CA GLU A 147 4.84 7.20 -13.53
C GLU A 147 4.49 7.49 -15.00
N MET A 148 4.58 6.48 -15.87
CA MET A 148 4.17 6.59 -17.27
C MET A 148 2.69 6.95 -17.43
N ARG A 149 1.80 6.34 -16.63
CA ARG A 149 0.37 6.65 -16.66
C ARG A 149 0.07 8.09 -16.26
N VAL A 150 0.75 8.59 -15.23
CA VAL A 150 0.64 10.00 -14.80
C VAL A 150 1.15 10.93 -15.89
N ALA A 151 2.30 10.63 -16.51
CA ALA A 151 2.82 11.40 -17.65
C ALA A 151 1.80 11.47 -18.79
N LEU A 152 1.19 10.34 -19.16
CA LEU A 152 0.19 10.27 -20.23
C LEU A 152 -1.07 11.07 -19.90
N LYS A 153 -1.55 11.03 -18.65
CA LYS A 153 -2.69 11.86 -18.20
C LYS A 153 -2.40 13.36 -18.33
N SER A 154 -1.17 13.79 -18.06
CA SER A 154 -0.77 15.19 -18.25
C SER A 154 -0.84 15.63 -19.72
N ILE A 155 -0.61 14.70 -20.66
CA ILE A 155 -0.70 14.94 -22.11
C ILE A 155 -2.17 14.97 -22.56
N GLU A 156 -3.02 14.12 -21.96
CA GLU A 156 -4.46 14.06 -22.22
C GLU A 156 -5.20 15.35 -21.81
N GLY A 157 -4.62 16.13 -20.88
CA GLY A 157 -5.19 17.40 -20.41
C GLY A 157 -6.13 17.27 -19.21
N GLU A 158 -6.16 16.10 -18.57
CA GLU A 158 -6.86 15.89 -17.30
C GLU A 158 -5.91 16.23 -16.14
N ASN A 159 -5.94 17.50 -15.69
CA ASN A 159 -5.46 17.91 -14.36
C ASN A 159 -6.61 17.82 -13.36
#